data_AF-A0A9P1JLD8-F1
#
_entry.id   AF-A0A9P1JLD8-F1
#
_cell.length_a   1.000
_cell.length_b   1.000
_cell.length_c   1.000
_cell.angle_alpha   90.00
_cell.angle_beta   90.00
_cell.angle_gamma   90.00
#
_symmetry.space_group_name_H-M   'P 1'
#
loop_
_entity.id
_entity.type
_entity.pdbx_description
1 polymer ?
#
loop_
_entity_poly.entity_id
_entity_poly.type
_entity_poly.pdbx_seq_one_letter_code
_entity_poly.pdbx_strand_id
1 'polypeptide(L)'
;MFDDSKVPEWANRISVAKGLGFETPGLKGLMWSHFYEHSSDTEFSQFELERRLGNFLEGSIRRGSVSKANKILKCSRVNLHNQSQPVKYSAFVQFEEKYKCYFSGAPEEFFNRDTEYQRK
;
A
#
# COMPACT_ATOMS: atom_id res chain seq x y z
N MET A 1 9.40 -3.31 1.06
CA MET A 1 8.64 -2.36 0.22
C MET A 1 9.52 -2.01 -0.97
N PHE A 2 9.00 -2.02 -2.20
CA PHE A 2 9.81 -1.75 -3.39
C PHE A 2 10.25 -0.28 -3.39
N ASP A 3 11.56 -0.09 -3.47
CA ASP A 3 12.18 1.21 -3.28
C ASP A 3 12.46 1.85 -4.63
N ASP A 4 11.72 2.91 -4.94
CA ASP A 4 11.88 3.67 -6.17
C ASP A 4 13.25 4.39 -6.23
N SER A 5 13.93 4.58 -5.08
CA SER A 5 15.26 5.23 -5.04
C SER A 5 16.38 4.35 -5.61
N LYS A 6 16.14 3.03 -5.72
CA LYS A 6 17.10 2.07 -6.30
C LYS A 6 17.03 2.00 -7.83
N VAL A 7 16.11 2.73 -8.45
CA VAL A 7 15.97 2.77 -9.91
C VAL A 7 16.99 3.78 -10.47
N PRO A 8 17.92 3.35 -11.36
CA PRO A 8 18.86 4.26 -12.01
C PRO A 8 18.13 5.39 -12.76
N GLU A 9 18.75 6.56 -12.86
CA GLU A 9 18.12 7.74 -13.45
C GLU A 9 17.64 7.49 -14.90
N TRP A 10 18.45 6.82 -15.71
CA TRP A 10 18.10 6.45 -17.08
C TRP A 10 16.85 5.55 -17.14
N ALA A 11 16.75 4.58 -16.23
CA ALA A 11 15.62 3.65 -16.15
C ALA A 11 14.37 4.35 -15.63
N ASN A 12 14.54 5.31 -14.72
CA ASN A 12 13.44 6.15 -14.23
C ASN A 12 12.89 7.03 -15.36
N ARG A 13 13.73 7.63 -16.21
CA ARG A 13 13.27 8.41 -17.38
C ARG A 13 12.42 7.57 -18.33
N ILE A 14 12.85 6.35 -18.65
CA ILE A 14 12.09 5.41 -19.49
C ILE A 14 10.77 5.02 -18.81
N SER A 15 10.80 4.70 -17.52
CA SER A 15 9.61 4.31 -16.77
C SER A 15 8.57 5.44 -16.70
N VAL A 16 9.02 6.68 -16.52
CA VAL A 16 8.17 7.88 -16.54
C VAL A 16 7.60 8.10 -17.94
N ALA A 17 8.41 7.99 -19.00
CA ALA A 17 7.95 8.10 -20.38
C ALA A 17 6.89 7.04 -20.74
N LYS A 18 6.94 5.87 -20.11
CA LYS A 18 5.93 4.80 -20.23
C LYS A 18 4.72 4.96 -19.31
N GLY A 19 4.63 6.05 -18.55
CA GLY A 19 3.48 6.38 -17.71
C GLY A 19 3.52 5.80 -16.28
N LEU A 20 4.52 4.99 -15.92
CA LEU A 20 4.59 4.37 -14.59
C LEU A 20 4.91 5.37 -13.47
N GLY A 21 5.39 6.57 -13.82
CA GLY A 21 5.70 7.65 -12.87
C GLY A 21 4.50 8.24 -12.15
N PHE A 22 3.29 8.05 -12.67
CA PHE A 22 2.08 8.73 -12.20
C PHE A 22 1.07 7.81 -11.50
N GLU A 23 1.30 6.49 -11.49
CA GLU A 23 0.29 5.54 -11.02
C GLU A 23 0.28 5.30 -9.51
N THR A 24 1.35 4.71 -8.96
CA THR A 24 1.43 4.34 -7.54
C THR A 24 2.90 4.26 -7.11
N PRO A 25 3.28 4.86 -5.96
CA PRO A 25 4.67 4.82 -5.53
C PRO A 25 5.13 3.39 -5.24
N GLY A 26 6.34 3.04 -5.66
CA GLY A 26 6.90 1.69 -5.60
C GLY A 26 6.65 0.85 -6.86
N LEU A 27 5.81 1.31 -7.80
CA LEU A 27 5.55 0.58 -9.05
C LEU A 27 6.78 0.54 -9.95
N LYS A 28 7.52 1.65 -10.03
CA LYS A 28 8.74 1.74 -10.84
C LYS A 28 9.83 0.84 -10.27
N GLY A 29 10.05 0.88 -8.96
CA GLY A 29 10.99 0.01 -8.26
C GLY A 29 10.66 -1.47 -8.42
N LEU A 30 9.38 -1.84 -8.36
CA LEU A 30 8.93 -3.22 -8.60
C LEU A 30 9.25 -3.68 -10.03
N MET A 31 8.88 -2.89 -11.04
CA MET A 31 9.11 -3.23 -12.44
C MET A 31 10.61 -3.27 -12.79
N TRP A 32 11.40 -2.37 -12.19
CA TRP A 32 12.85 -2.38 -12.29
C TRP A 32 13.48 -3.63 -11.67
N SER A 33 13.05 -4.01 -10.46
CA SER A 33 13.56 -5.21 -9.78
C SER A 33 13.29 -6.46 -10.62
N HIS A 34 12.08 -6.57 -11.17
CA HIS A 34 11.71 -7.67 -12.05
C HIS A 34 12.54 -7.67 -13.34
N PHE A 35 12.79 -6.50 -13.95
CA PHE A 35 13.64 -6.41 -15.12
C PHE A 35 15.10 -6.79 -14.82
N TYR A 36 15.64 -6.31 -13.70
CA TYR A 36 17.01 -6.56 -13.28
C TYR A 36 17.27 -8.05 -13.01
N GLU A 37 16.34 -8.72 -12.34
CA GLU A 37 16.40 -10.17 -12.10
C GLU A 37 16.52 -10.95 -13.41
N HIS A 38 15.75 -10.59 -14.44
CA HIS A 38 15.78 -11.23 -15.75
C HIS A 38 16.98 -10.84 -16.63
N SER A 39 17.73 -9.81 -16.24
CA SER A 39 18.83 -9.24 -17.04
C SER A 39 20.20 -9.42 -16.37
N SER A 40 20.23 -10.00 -15.17
CA SER A 40 21.44 -10.08 -14.32
C SER A 40 22.51 -11.04 -14.84
N ASP A 41 22.14 -11.99 -15.70
CA ASP A 41 23.04 -13.03 -16.21
C ASP A 41 23.86 -12.63 -17.44
N THR A 42 23.76 -11.39 -17.93
CA THR A 42 24.46 -10.99 -19.16
C THR A 42 24.94 -9.55 -19.10
N GLU A 43 26.22 -9.34 -19.42
CA GLU A 43 26.78 -7.99 -19.58
C GLU A 43 26.23 -7.36 -20.86
N PHE A 44 25.32 -6.40 -20.70
CA PHE A 44 24.79 -5.59 -21.79
C PHE A 44 25.38 -4.19 -21.74
N SER A 45 25.54 -3.57 -22.90
CA SER A 45 25.79 -2.13 -22.96
C SER A 45 24.59 -1.35 -22.41
N GLN A 46 24.80 -0.14 -21.90
CA GLN A 46 23.71 0.71 -21.39
C GLN A 46 22.62 0.94 -22.45
N PHE A 47 23.01 1.17 -23.71
CA PHE A 47 22.06 1.36 -24.80
C PHE A 47 21.16 0.13 -25.03
N GLU A 48 21.71 -1.08 -24.92
CA GLU A 48 20.93 -2.30 -25.05
C GLU A 48 19.99 -2.51 -23.85
N LEU A 49 20.45 -2.17 -22.64
CA LEU A 49 19.61 -2.20 -21.43
C LEU A 49 18.43 -1.24 -21.55
N GLU A 50 18.66 -0.01 -22.02
CA GLU A 50 17.61 0.98 -22.25
C GLU A 50 16.57 0.47 -23.24
N ARG A 51 17.01 -0.09 -24.37
CA ARG A 51 16.12 -0.66 -25.39
C ARG A 51 15.34 -1.86 -24.84
N ARG A 52 15.99 -2.77 -24.12
CA ARG A 52 15.36 -3.94 -23.51
C ARG A 52 14.34 -3.55 -22.46
N LEU A 53 14.65 -2.58 -21.60
CA LEU A 53 13.73 -2.06 -20.60
C LEU A 53 12.50 -1.44 -21.28
N GLY A 54 12.70 -0.61 -22.31
CA GLY A 54 11.61 -0.03 -23.08
C GLY A 54 10.65 -1.08 -23.65
N ASN A 55 11.20 -2.13 -24.28
CA ASN A 55 10.43 -3.24 -24.84
C ASN A 55 9.74 -4.08 -23.75
N PHE A 56 10.43 -4.31 -22.64
CA PHE A 56 9.90 -5.05 -21.50
C PHE A 56 8.69 -4.34 -20.89
N LEU A 57 8.80 -3.02 -20.66
CA LEU A 57 7.71 -2.21 -20.13
C LEU A 57 6.54 -2.15 -21.11
N GLU A 58 6.79 -1.92 -22.40
CA GLU A 58 5.76 -1.92 -23.44
C GLU A 58 4.98 -3.25 -23.47
N GLY A 59 5.71 -4.37 -23.49
CA GLY A 59 5.11 -5.70 -23.45
C GLY A 59 4.33 -5.97 -22.16
N SER A 60 4.82 -5.46 -21.02
CA SER A 60 4.16 -5.59 -19.72
C SER A 60 2.89 -4.75 -19.62
N ILE A 61 2.87 -3.56 -20.21
CA ILE A 61 1.67 -2.71 -20.31
C ILE A 61 0.64 -3.41 -21.20
N ARG A 62 1.03 -3.85 -22.40
CA ARG A 62 0.13 -4.53 -23.34
C ARG A 62 -0.49 -5.81 -22.77
N ARG A 63 0.25 -6.55 -21.95
CA ARG A 63 -0.23 -7.76 -21.26
C ARG A 63 -1.03 -7.47 -19.98
N GLY A 64 -1.23 -6.19 -19.62
CA GLY A 64 -1.90 -5.78 -18.38
C GLY A 64 -1.12 -6.15 -17.11
N SER A 65 0.16 -6.48 -17.21
CA SER A 65 1.00 -6.86 -16.06
C SER A 65 1.26 -5.67 -15.14
N VAL A 66 1.41 -4.47 -15.72
CA VAL A 66 1.52 -3.21 -14.95
C VAL A 66 0.25 -2.96 -14.14
N SER A 67 -0.93 -3.16 -14.73
CA SER A 67 -2.21 -3.01 -14.02
C SER A 67 -2.37 -4.02 -12.88
N LYS A 68 -1.91 -5.27 -13.07
CA LYS A 68 -1.90 -6.30 -12.01
C LYS A 68 -0.93 -5.91 -10.88
N ALA A 69 0.28 -5.52 -11.22
CA ALA A 69 1.30 -5.05 -10.26
C ALA A 69 0.77 -3.87 -9.44
N ASN A 70 0.10 -2.91 -10.09
CA ASN A 70 -0.52 -1.78 -9.43
C ASN A 70 -1.61 -2.21 -8.43
N LYS A 71 -2.48 -3.16 -8.80
CA LYS A 71 -3.49 -3.73 -7.88
C LYS A 71 -2.84 -4.37 -6.66
N ILE A 72 -1.79 -5.17 -6.84
CA ILE A 72 -1.07 -5.82 -5.73
C ILE A 72 -0.47 -4.78 -4.77
N LEU A 73 0.15 -3.72 -5.30
CA LEU A 73 0.72 -2.64 -4.50
C LEU A 73 -0.35 -1.88 -3.71
N LYS A 74 -1.50 -1.58 -4.35
CA LYS A 74 -2.64 -0.95 -3.69
C LYS A 74 -3.22 -1.84 -2.58
N CYS A 75 -3.45 -3.13 -2.85
CA CYS A 75 -3.94 -4.07 -1.84
C CYS A 75 -2.95 -4.26 -0.67
N SER A 76 -1.65 -4.29 -0.96
CA SER A 76 -0.61 -4.40 0.08
C SER A 76 -0.60 -3.19 1.02
N ARG A 77 -0.88 -1.98 0.50
CA ARG A 77 -1.03 -0.77 1.33
C ARG A 77 -2.31 -0.75 2.14
N VAL A 78 -3.41 -1.27 1.59
CA VAL A 78 -4.69 -1.40 2.31
C VAL A 78 -4.54 -2.32 3.52
N ASN A 79 -3.75 -3.41 3.40
CA ASN A 79 -3.46 -4.28 4.54
C ASN A 79 -2.60 -3.60 5.63
N LEU A 80 -1.70 -2.68 5.27
CA LEU A 80 -0.96 -1.89 6.27
C LEU A 80 -1.85 -0.85 6.98
N HIS A 81 -2.78 -0.21 6.25
CA HIS A 81 -3.70 0.77 6.85
C HIS A 81 -4.74 0.10 7.77
N ASN A 82 -5.14 -1.13 7.45
CA ASN A 82 -6.04 -1.92 8.30
C ASN A 82 -5.38 -2.50 9.56
N GLN A 83 -4.06 -2.45 9.70
CA GLN A 83 -3.35 -2.94 10.89
C GLN A 83 -3.05 -1.86 11.92
N SER A 84 -3.37 -0.58 11.65
CA SER A 84 -2.95 0.53 12.52
C SER A 84 -4.02 1.59 12.77
N GLN A 85 -5.26 1.39 12.34
CA GLN A 85 -6.37 2.12 12.91
C GLN A 85 -7.12 1.22 13.89
N PRO A 86 -7.32 1.61 15.16
CA PRO A 86 -8.32 0.96 15.98
C PRO A 86 -9.62 1.06 15.20
N VAL A 87 -10.22 -0.09 14.88
CA VAL A 87 -11.52 -0.18 14.24
C VAL A 87 -12.43 0.75 15.04
N LYS A 88 -12.82 1.89 14.45
CA LYS A 88 -13.82 2.74 15.06
C LYS A 88 -15.10 1.93 14.99
N TYR A 89 -15.37 1.19 16.06
CA TYR A 89 -16.61 0.46 16.25
C TYR A 89 -17.74 1.42 15.93
N SER A 90 -18.64 1.00 15.04
CA SER A 90 -19.84 1.79 14.76
C SER A 90 -20.57 2.02 16.09
N ALA A 91 -21.29 3.15 16.21
CA ALA A 91 -22.07 3.45 17.41
C ALA A 91 -22.99 2.28 17.81
N PHE A 92 -23.41 1.47 16.83
CA PHE A 92 -24.21 0.27 17.03
C PHE A 92 -23.44 -0.86 17.74
N VAL A 93 -22.19 -1.12 17.38
CA VAL A 93 -21.38 -2.17 18.03
C VAL A 93 -21.03 -1.76 19.47
N GLN A 94 -20.72 -0.47 19.70
CA GLN A 94 -20.54 0.07 21.05
C GLN A 94 -21.81 -0.06 21.90
N PHE A 95 -22.98 0.14 21.27
CA PHE A 95 -24.27 -0.08 21.93
C PHE A 95 -24.47 -1.55 22.29
N GLU A 96 -24.22 -2.50 21.38
CA GLU A 96 -24.37 -3.93 21.65
C GLU A 96 -23.46 -4.42 22.78
N GLU A 97 -22.21 -3.96 22.85
CA GLU A 97 -21.30 -4.29 23.95
C GLU A 97 -21.79 -3.72 25.29
N LYS A 98 -22.22 -2.45 25.30
CA LYS A 98 -22.78 -1.82 26.51
C LYS A 98 -24.10 -2.50 26.94
N TYR A 99 -24.91 -2.92 25.98
CA TYR A 99 -26.19 -3.61 26.19
C TYR A 99 -25.99 -5.01 26.78
N LYS A 100 -24.96 -5.74 26.35
CA LYS A 100 -24.59 -7.04 26.92
C LYS A 100 -24.23 -6.95 28.40
N CYS A 101 -23.53 -5.89 28.81
CA CYS A 101 -23.21 -5.66 30.23
C CYS A 101 -24.45 -5.32 31.08
N TYR A 102 -25.46 -4.67 30.51
CA TYR A 102 -26.70 -4.35 31.22
C TYR A 102 -27.55 -5.58 31.56
N PHE A 103 -27.57 -6.61 30.69
CA PHE A 103 -28.39 -7.80 30.89
C PHE A 103 -27.65 -8.98 31.55
N SER A 104 -26.31 -8.96 31.61
CA SER A 104 -25.50 -10.03 32.20
C SER A 104 -25.37 -9.96 33.73
N GLY A 105 -26.02 -8.99 34.39
CA GLY A 105 -26.18 -8.99 35.86
C GLY A 105 -24.89 -8.81 36.66
N ALA A 106 -23.92 -8.03 36.16
CA ALA A 106 -22.76 -7.62 36.95
C ALA A 106 -23.02 -6.26 37.64
N PRO A 107 -22.64 -6.10 38.92
CA PRO A 107 -23.18 -5.07 39.81
C PRO A 107 -22.74 -3.64 39.45
N GLU A 108 -23.66 -2.71 39.76
CA GLU A 108 -23.59 -1.25 39.60
C GLU A 108 -22.41 -0.58 40.33
N GLU A 109 -21.19 -0.64 39.82
CA GLU A 109 -20.08 0.15 40.40
C GLU A 109 -19.27 1.02 39.41
N PHE A 110 -19.76 1.25 38.19
CA PHE A 110 -19.05 2.12 37.22
C PHE A 110 -19.84 3.34 36.70
N PHE A 111 -20.97 3.67 37.33
CA PHE A 111 -21.69 4.92 37.06
C PHE A 111 -21.61 5.89 38.24
N ASN A 112 -20.39 6.21 38.70
CA ASN A 112 -20.18 7.36 39.58
C ASN A 112 -18.73 7.81 39.56
N ARG A 113 -18.36 8.55 38.51
CA ARG A 113 -17.30 9.57 38.49
C ARG A 113 -17.29 10.18 37.09
N ASP A 114 -18.12 11.21 36.89
CA ASP A 114 -17.88 12.32 35.93
C ASP A 114 -19.04 13.35 35.93
N THR A 115 -19.76 13.49 37.05
CA THR A 115 -20.67 14.62 37.25
C THR A 115 -20.39 15.28 38.58
N GLU A 116 -19.20 15.86 38.76
CA GLU A 116 -19.04 16.96 39.73
C GLU A 116 -17.79 17.79 39.45
N TYR A 117 -17.96 19.12 39.53
CA TYR A 117 -16.97 20.22 39.41
C TYR A 117 -16.56 20.62 37.98
N GLN A 118 -16.84 21.81 37.44
CA GLN A 118 -17.07 23.13 38.04
C GLN A 118 -18.05 23.95 37.15
N ARG A 119 -19.24 24.28 37.68
CA ARG A 119 -19.85 25.60 37.48
C ARG A 119 -19.43 26.43 38.69
N LYS A 120 -18.57 27.41 38.50
CA LYS A 120 -18.58 28.70 39.21
C LYS A 120 -17.98 29.74 38.28
#